data_AF-A0A448XVM9-F1
#
_entry.id   AF-A0A448XVM9-F1
#
_cell.length_a   1.000
_cell.length_b   1.000
_cell.length_c   1.000
_cell.angle_alpha   90.00
_cell.angle_beta   90.00
_cell.angle_gamma   90.00
#
_symmetry.space_group_name_H-M   'P 1'
#
loop_
_entity.id
_entity.type
_entity.pdbx_description
1 polymer ?
#
loop_
_entity_poly.entity_id
_entity_poly.type
_entity_poly.pdbx_seq_one_letter_code
_entity_poly.pdbx_strand_id
1 'polypeptide(L)'
;MSRRRQKKKKQNAIGILLLLVVLTAFVACAYVYFSKVSARIVLDKETNCPVNGSYKRTAILIDTTDSLSRDQSFYLKKKLDEIVETAELYQRFDVYYLNASSEKLAAAISVCNPGDGRDKSTFDSNPRRLKERWREKFFDKVAALFSDLENVPTAEQSPIIEGIKYVSIDAFVSSKASSKELIVVSDLLQHSSLFSHYTSSYSENEVSLNSNLKSSLPYLDAVSVKFMYLVRPAYRQLQTNKHIVFWDNLVRQSHGVVEDVEMVK
;
A
#
# COMPACT_ATOMS: atom_id res chain seq x y z
N MET A 1 28.18 -9.70 -74.83
CA MET A 1 27.81 -10.32 -73.53
C MET A 1 28.12 -9.49 -72.26
N SER A 2 28.61 -8.23 -72.36
CA SER A 2 29.10 -7.46 -71.19
C SER A 2 28.02 -6.71 -70.36
N ARG A 3 27.00 -6.10 -71.00
CA ARG A 3 26.00 -5.25 -70.31
C ARG A 3 25.00 -6.02 -69.41
N ARG A 4 24.61 -7.25 -69.76
CA ARG A 4 23.68 -8.09 -68.95
C ARG A 4 24.29 -8.56 -67.63
N ARG A 5 25.61 -8.87 -67.61
CA ARG A 5 26.34 -9.24 -66.38
C ARG A 5 26.49 -8.05 -65.42
N GLN A 6 26.73 -6.84 -65.93
CA GLN A 6 26.78 -5.62 -65.11
C GLN A 6 25.42 -5.26 -64.48
N LYS A 7 24.31 -5.40 -65.23
CA LYS A 7 22.96 -5.20 -64.67
C LYS A 7 22.63 -6.21 -63.56
N LYS A 8 22.96 -7.50 -63.73
CA LYS A 8 22.80 -8.52 -62.68
C LYS A 8 23.68 -8.23 -61.45
N LYS A 9 24.92 -7.78 -61.62
CA LYS A 9 25.79 -7.38 -60.49
C LYS A 9 25.24 -6.18 -59.71
N LYS A 10 24.72 -5.15 -60.39
CA LYS A 10 24.05 -4.00 -59.73
C LYS A 10 22.78 -4.40 -59.00
N GLN A 11 21.95 -5.27 -59.59
CA GLN A 11 20.73 -5.77 -58.94
C GLN A 11 21.05 -6.62 -57.70
N ASN A 12 22.07 -7.48 -57.75
CA ASN A 12 22.52 -8.24 -56.59
C ASN A 12 23.11 -7.33 -55.51
N ALA A 13 23.85 -6.28 -55.89
CA ALA A 13 24.39 -5.30 -54.93
C ALA A 13 23.28 -4.51 -54.21
N ILE A 14 22.20 -4.15 -54.92
CA ILE A 14 21.03 -3.48 -54.32
C ILE A 14 20.30 -4.46 -53.38
N GLY A 15 20.13 -5.72 -53.77
CA GLY A 15 19.52 -6.74 -52.91
C GLY A 15 20.31 -6.99 -51.63
N ILE A 16 21.64 -7.07 -51.72
CA ILE A 16 22.53 -7.22 -50.55
C ILE A 16 22.46 -5.99 -49.66
N LEU A 17 22.45 -4.78 -50.24
CA LEU A 17 22.31 -3.53 -49.48
C LEU A 17 20.99 -3.48 -48.71
N LEU A 18 19.86 -3.83 -49.36
CA LEU A 18 18.56 -3.87 -48.71
C LEU A 18 18.51 -4.90 -47.57
N LEU A 19 19.12 -6.08 -47.78
CA LEU A 19 19.18 -7.12 -46.76
C LEU A 19 20.01 -6.67 -45.55
N LEU A 20 21.14 -6.00 -45.78
CA LEU A 20 21.95 -5.40 -44.71
C LEU A 20 21.18 -4.32 -43.95
N VAL A 21 20.45 -3.44 -44.64
CA VAL A 21 19.63 -2.40 -44.00
C VAL A 21 18.56 -3.04 -43.11
N VAL A 22 17.84 -4.05 -43.60
CA VAL A 22 16.82 -4.75 -42.80
C VAL A 22 17.45 -5.45 -41.59
N LEU A 23 18.60 -6.10 -41.77
CA LEU A 23 19.31 -6.76 -40.67
C LEU A 23 19.76 -5.76 -39.60
N THR A 24 20.34 -4.62 -40.01
CA THR A 24 20.76 -3.57 -39.08
C THR A 24 19.58 -2.95 -38.34
N ALA A 25 18.46 -2.72 -39.02
CA ALA A 25 17.22 -2.24 -38.39
C ALA A 25 16.68 -3.25 -37.38
N PHE A 26 16.69 -4.55 -37.71
CA PHE A 26 16.26 -5.60 -36.79
C PHE A 26 17.15 -5.68 -35.53
N VAL A 27 18.47 -5.63 -35.70
CA VAL A 27 19.42 -5.62 -34.57
C VAL A 27 19.25 -4.36 -33.72
N ALA A 28 19.06 -3.19 -34.32
CA ALA A 28 18.81 -1.95 -33.58
C ALA A 28 17.49 -1.99 -32.80
N CYS A 29 16.40 -2.49 -33.41
CA CYS A 29 15.12 -2.68 -32.73
C CYS A 29 15.23 -3.69 -31.59
N ALA A 30 15.91 -4.82 -31.81
CA ALA A 30 16.17 -5.81 -30.77
C ALA A 30 16.99 -5.18 -29.63
N TYR A 31 18.05 -4.44 -29.93
CA TYR A 31 18.86 -3.75 -28.92
C TYR A 31 18.05 -2.73 -28.11
N VAL A 32 17.22 -1.91 -28.75
CA VAL A 32 16.33 -0.95 -28.05
C VAL A 32 15.28 -1.68 -27.20
N TYR A 33 14.71 -2.76 -27.70
CA TYR A 33 13.76 -3.59 -26.96
C TYR A 33 14.43 -4.24 -25.74
N PHE A 34 15.55 -4.93 -25.93
CA PHE A 34 16.29 -5.59 -24.85
C PHE A 34 16.85 -4.59 -23.85
N SER A 35 17.35 -3.42 -24.27
CA SER A 35 17.85 -2.40 -23.33
C SER A 35 16.74 -1.81 -22.46
N LYS A 36 15.53 -1.63 -22.99
CA LYS A 36 14.36 -1.19 -22.22
C LYS A 36 13.84 -2.28 -21.27
N VAL A 37 13.82 -3.53 -21.71
CA VAL A 37 13.37 -4.68 -20.90
C VAL A 37 14.40 -5.03 -19.81
N SER A 38 15.68 -4.81 -20.06
CA SER A 38 16.80 -5.17 -19.17
C SER A 38 17.19 -4.07 -18.20
N ALA A 39 16.44 -2.95 -18.12
CA ALA A 39 16.64 -1.95 -17.09
C ALA A 39 16.37 -2.62 -15.73
N ARG A 40 17.42 -3.17 -15.10
CA ARG A 40 17.33 -3.84 -13.80
C ARG A 40 16.91 -2.80 -12.79
N ILE A 41 15.67 -2.90 -12.31
CA ILE A 41 15.20 -2.08 -11.19
C ILE A 41 16.09 -2.41 -10.00
N VAL A 42 16.81 -1.40 -9.52
CA VAL A 42 17.67 -1.53 -8.34
C VAL A 42 16.76 -1.42 -7.12
N LEU A 43 16.75 -2.47 -6.32
CA LEU A 43 16.03 -2.50 -5.06
C LEU A 43 16.97 -2.08 -3.93
N ASP A 44 16.44 -1.28 -3.02
CA ASP A 44 17.05 -1.04 -1.73
C ASP A 44 17.19 -2.36 -0.96
N LYS A 45 18.32 -2.55 -0.29
CA LYS A 45 18.66 -3.85 0.33
C LYS A 45 17.88 -4.13 1.60
N GLU A 46 17.41 -3.09 2.29
CA GLU A 46 16.73 -3.22 3.57
C GLU A 46 15.22 -3.32 3.39
N THR A 47 14.67 -2.43 2.56
CA THR A 47 13.23 -2.29 2.33
C THR A 47 12.71 -3.10 1.14
N ASN A 48 13.60 -3.56 0.26
CA ASN A 48 13.27 -4.14 -1.06
C ASN A 48 12.52 -3.17 -1.99
N CYS A 49 12.47 -1.89 -1.66
CA CYS A 49 11.78 -0.90 -2.49
C CYS A 49 12.63 -0.47 -3.68
N PRO A 50 12.02 -0.24 -4.86
CA PRO A 50 12.72 0.35 -5.98
C PRO A 50 13.34 1.69 -5.61
N VAL A 51 14.63 1.87 -5.88
CA VAL A 51 15.32 3.17 -5.73
C VAL A 51 14.77 4.17 -6.75
N ASN A 52 14.38 3.68 -7.93
CA ASN A 52 13.76 4.44 -9.00
C ASN A 52 12.52 3.70 -9.51
N GLY A 53 11.52 4.45 -9.99
CA GLY A 53 10.29 3.91 -10.54
C GLY A 53 9.07 4.26 -9.69
N SER A 54 7.89 4.02 -10.27
CA SER A 54 6.61 4.20 -9.59
C SER A 54 6.21 2.92 -8.86
N TYR A 55 5.62 3.07 -7.68
CA TYR A 55 5.07 1.97 -6.90
C TYR A 55 3.77 2.40 -6.21
N LYS A 56 2.95 1.42 -5.82
CA LYS A 56 1.79 1.64 -4.94
C LYS A 56 2.23 1.65 -3.49
N ARG A 57 1.58 2.46 -2.64
CA ARG A 57 1.89 2.53 -1.21
C ARG A 57 0.63 2.33 -0.38
N THR A 58 0.63 1.31 0.46
CA THR A 58 -0.44 1.00 1.41
C THR A 58 0.10 1.17 2.82
N ALA A 59 -0.48 2.09 3.59
CA ALA A 59 -0.25 2.19 5.02
C ALA A 59 -1.35 1.45 5.78
N ILE A 60 -1.00 0.69 6.79
CA ILE A 60 -1.94 -0.03 7.66
C ILE A 60 -1.79 0.52 9.07
N LEU A 61 -2.83 1.18 9.58
CA LEU A 61 -2.90 1.63 10.97
C LEU A 61 -3.75 0.62 11.76
N ILE A 62 -3.12 -0.07 12.70
CA ILE A 62 -3.79 -1.01 13.59
C ILE A 62 -3.96 -0.36 14.95
N ASP A 63 -5.22 -0.13 15.33
CA ASP A 63 -5.56 0.31 16.66
C ASP A 63 -5.54 -0.85 17.63
N THR A 64 -4.62 -0.76 18.58
CA THR A 64 -4.36 -1.80 19.57
C THR A 64 -4.61 -1.30 21.00
N THR A 65 -5.50 -0.31 21.12
CA THR A 65 -5.88 0.29 22.41
C THR A 65 -6.85 -0.60 23.21
N ASP A 66 -7.48 -1.56 22.54
CA ASP A 66 -8.37 -2.55 23.15
C ASP A 66 -8.11 -3.94 22.55
N SER A 67 -8.11 -4.97 23.40
CA SER A 67 -7.95 -6.37 22.98
C SER A 67 -9.03 -6.78 21.97
N LEU A 68 -8.64 -7.59 20.99
CA LEU A 68 -9.57 -8.16 20.00
C LEU A 68 -10.15 -9.49 20.50
N SER A 69 -11.38 -9.80 20.09
CA SER A 69 -11.89 -11.16 20.28
C SER A 69 -11.12 -12.14 19.40
N ARG A 70 -11.11 -13.43 19.77
CA ARG A 70 -10.46 -14.48 18.97
C ARG A 70 -10.97 -14.53 17.53
N ASP A 71 -12.28 -14.36 17.34
CA ASP A 71 -12.90 -14.38 16.02
C ASP A 71 -12.49 -13.16 15.18
N GLN A 72 -12.44 -11.98 15.80
CA GLN A 72 -11.97 -10.75 15.15
C GLN A 72 -10.49 -10.87 14.75
N SER A 73 -9.64 -11.35 15.66
CA SER A 73 -8.21 -11.58 15.39
C SER A 73 -8.00 -12.57 14.26
N PHE A 74 -8.72 -13.70 14.28
CA PHE A 74 -8.64 -14.70 13.22
C PHE A 74 -9.09 -14.12 11.86
N TYR A 75 -10.19 -13.38 11.84
CA TYR A 75 -10.71 -12.73 10.65
C TYR A 75 -9.73 -11.73 10.06
N LEU A 76 -9.25 -10.79 10.90
CA LEU A 76 -8.30 -9.74 10.49
C LEU A 76 -7.01 -10.33 9.99
N LYS A 77 -6.45 -11.31 10.71
CA LYS A 77 -5.24 -12.00 10.26
C LYS A 77 -5.42 -12.57 8.87
N LYS A 78 -6.52 -13.30 8.62
CA LYS A 78 -6.79 -13.86 7.29
C LYS A 78 -6.94 -12.79 6.21
N LYS A 79 -7.61 -11.69 6.51
CA LYS A 79 -7.82 -10.58 5.57
C LYS A 79 -6.55 -9.79 5.28
N LEU A 80 -5.76 -9.49 6.28
CA LEU A 80 -4.50 -8.79 6.11
C LEU A 80 -3.46 -9.68 5.41
N ASP A 81 -3.42 -10.98 5.73
CA ASP A 81 -2.60 -11.96 5.00
C ASP A 81 -3.00 -11.98 3.50
N GLU A 82 -4.29 -12.00 3.18
CA GLU A 82 -4.80 -11.96 1.80
C GLU A 82 -4.37 -10.68 1.06
N ILE A 83 -4.45 -9.52 1.71
CA ILE A 83 -4.02 -8.22 1.15
C ILE A 83 -2.51 -8.22 0.84
N VAL A 84 -1.69 -8.74 1.76
CA VAL A 84 -0.23 -8.80 1.56
C VAL A 84 0.14 -9.86 0.52
N GLU A 85 -0.53 -11.00 0.49
CA GLU A 85 -0.29 -12.07 -0.49
C GLU A 85 -0.60 -11.63 -1.92
N THR A 86 -1.64 -10.81 -2.10
CA THR A 86 -2.08 -10.29 -3.40
C THR A 86 -1.42 -8.96 -3.80
N ALA A 87 -0.46 -8.49 -3.01
CA ALA A 87 0.30 -7.27 -3.28
C ALA A 87 0.87 -7.23 -4.71
N GLU A 88 0.76 -6.09 -5.36
CA GLU A 88 1.38 -5.87 -6.66
C GLU A 88 2.90 -5.85 -6.58
N LEU A 89 3.57 -6.08 -7.69
CA LEU A 89 5.02 -5.97 -7.78
C LEU A 89 5.47 -4.57 -7.32
N TYR A 90 6.41 -4.54 -6.37
CA TYR A 90 6.93 -3.34 -5.72
C TYR A 90 5.97 -2.54 -4.86
N GLN A 91 4.74 -3.01 -4.64
CA GLN A 91 3.84 -2.36 -3.69
C GLN A 91 4.49 -2.31 -2.31
N ARG A 92 4.51 -1.10 -1.74
CA ARG A 92 5.05 -0.81 -0.41
C ARG A 92 3.97 -0.95 0.64
N PHE A 93 4.30 -1.63 1.73
CA PHE A 93 3.49 -1.73 2.93
C PHE A 93 4.23 -1.06 4.09
N ASP A 94 3.55 -0.14 4.76
CA ASP A 94 3.99 0.46 6.02
C ASP A 94 2.95 0.11 7.10
N VAL A 95 3.35 -0.55 8.19
CA VAL A 95 2.42 -0.98 9.26
C VAL A 95 2.70 -0.20 10.53
N TYR A 96 1.67 0.35 11.14
CA TYR A 96 1.70 1.18 12.33
C TYR A 96 0.78 0.60 13.40
N TYR A 97 1.18 0.72 14.66
CA TYR A 97 0.34 0.36 15.80
C TYR A 97 0.01 1.59 16.62
N LEU A 98 -1.27 1.91 16.75
CA LEU A 98 -1.73 2.89 17.72
C LEU A 98 -1.78 2.21 19.10
N ASN A 99 -0.92 2.66 20.00
CA ASN A 99 -0.91 2.28 21.41
C ASN A 99 -0.89 3.55 22.27
N ALA A 100 -1.39 3.49 23.51
CA ALA A 100 -1.43 4.67 24.39
C ALA A 100 -0.06 5.12 24.94
N SER A 101 1.00 4.34 24.76
CA SER A 101 2.29 4.59 25.41
C SER A 101 3.30 5.32 24.54
N SER A 102 3.13 5.38 23.22
CA SER A 102 4.20 5.90 22.35
C SER A 102 4.07 7.41 22.15
N GLU A 103 4.97 8.17 22.77
CA GLU A 103 5.24 9.59 22.41
C GLU A 103 5.66 9.75 20.94
N LYS A 104 6.00 8.65 20.25
CA LYS A 104 6.35 8.58 18.83
C LYS A 104 5.71 7.35 18.20
N LEU A 105 4.57 7.54 17.55
CA LEU A 105 4.10 6.57 16.55
C LEU A 105 5.21 6.44 15.49
N ALA A 106 5.50 5.22 15.03
CA ALA A 106 6.47 4.95 13.98
C ALA A 106 6.07 3.66 13.26
N ALA A 107 6.46 3.51 11.99
CA ALA A 107 6.20 2.29 11.26
C ALA A 107 6.96 1.10 11.88
N ALA A 108 6.24 0.07 12.31
CA ALA A 108 6.81 -1.20 12.79
C ALA A 108 7.53 -1.94 11.66
N ILE A 109 7.04 -1.79 10.43
CA ILE A 109 7.71 -2.25 9.23
C ILE A 109 7.41 -1.31 8.07
N SER A 110 8.37 -1.23 7.14
CA SER A 110 8.23 -0.53 5.86
C SER A 110 8.98 -1.34 4.79
N VAL A 111 8.26 -2.13 4.01
CA VAL A 111 8.85 -3.04 3.01
C VAL A 111 8.04 -3.08 1.71
N CYS A 112 8.72 -3.31 0.59
CA CYS A 112 8.08 -3.50 -0.71
C CYS A 112 8.06 -4.97 -1.11
N ASN A 113 7.04 -5.35 -1.89
CA ASN A 113 6.96 -6.65 -2.54
C ASN A 113 8.09 -6.80 -3.59
N PRO A 114 9.09 -7.68 -3.39
CA PRO A 114 10.20 -7.85 -4.34
C PRO A 114 9.80 -8.65 -5.60
N GLY A 115 8.57 -9.17 -5.66
CA GLY A 115 8.09 -10.10 -6.67
C GLY A 115 8.42 -11.56 -6.32
N ASP A 116 7.52 -12.46 -6.68
CA ASP A 116 7.62 -13.90 -6.39
C ASP A 116 8.03 -14.76 -7.60
N GLY A 117 8.26 -14.11 -8.74
CA GLY A 117 8.69 -14.76 -9.97
C GLY A 117 7.56 -15.35 -10.83
N ARG A 118 6.27 -15.17 -10.48
CA ARG A 118 5.14 -15.59 -11.34
C ARG A 118 5.16 -14.93 -12.71
N ASP A 119 5.63 -13.69 -12.80
CA ASP A 119 5.66 -12.89 -14.04
C ASP A 119 6.96 -13.05 -14.86
N LYS A 120 7.86 -13.98 -14.47
CA LYS A 120 9.13 -14.22 -15.17
C LYS A 120 9.08 -15.52 -15.95
N SER A 121 9.53 -15.47 -17.22
CA SER A 121 9.69 -16.69 -18.02
C SER A 121 10.77 -17.60 -17.41
N THR A 122 10.53 -18.91 -17.49
CA THR A 122 11.38 -19.97 -16.90
C THR A 122 12.81 -20.01 -17.42
N PHE A 123 13.11 -19.26 -18.50
CA PHE A 123 14.42 -19.24 -19.15
C PHE A 123 15.45 -18.33 -18.47
N ASP A 124 15.01 -17.34 -17.67
CA ASP A 124 15.89 -16.26 -17.16
C ASP A 124 15.91 -16.15 -15.61
N SER A 125 15.16 -16.99 -14.89
CA SER A 125 15.15 -16.91 -13.42
C SER A 125 14.83 -18.25 -12.76
N ASN A 126 15.32 -18.47 -11.54
CA ASN A 126 14.94 -19.60 -10.68
C ASN A 126 13.69 -19.20 -9.88
N PRO A 127 12.47 -19.60 -10.30
CA PRO A 127 11.24 -19.08 -9.71
C PRO A 127 11.09 -19.53 -8.25
N ARG A 128 11.63 -20.70 -7.89
CA ARG A 128 11.65 -21.19 -6.50
C ARG A 128 12.41 -20.21 -5.60
N ARG A 129 13.59 -19.77 -6.01
CA ARG A 129 14.39 -18.79 -5.24
C ARG A 129 13.72 -17.43 -5.12
N LEU A 130 12.97 -16.99 -6.15
CA LEU A 130 12.23 -15.73 -6.10
C LEU A 130 11.06 -15.82 -5.13
N LYS A 131 10.29 -16.92 -5.17
CA LYS A 131 9.20 -17.18 -4.22
C LYS A 131 9.69 -17.29 -2.78
N GLU A 132 10.81 -17.97 -2.55
CA GLU A 132 11.44 -18.05 -1.22
C GLU A 132 11.85 -16.66 -0.71
N ARG A 133 12.50 -15.84 -1.55
CA ARG A 133 12.86 -14.47 -1.20
C ARG A 133 11.63 -13.62 -0.90
N TRP A 134 10.59 -13.69 -1.73
CA TRP A 134 9.33 -12.98 -1.52
C TRP A 134 8.73 -13.35 -0.16
N ARG A 135 8.70 -14.64 0.15
CA ARG A 135 8.17 -15.14 1.42
C ARG A 135 8.97 -14.60 2.61
N GLU A 136 10.29 -14.80 2.61
CA GLU A 136 11.17 -14.43 3.74
C GLU A 136 11.36 -12.92 3.92
N LYS A 137 11.43 -12.16 2.83
CA LYS A 137 11.78 -10.74 2.86
C LYS A 137 10.57 -9.81 2.89
N PHE A 138 9.39 -10.32 2.57
CA PHE A 138 8.16 -9.54 2.49
C PHE A 138 7.00 -10.20 3.23
N PHE A 139 6.44 -11.30 2.72
CA PHE A 139 5.18 -11.85 3.26
C PHE A 139 5.29 -12.23 4.74
N ASP A 140 6.24 -13.10 5.12
CA ASP A 140 6.39 -13.58 6.49
C ASP A 140 6.69 -12.42 7.47
N LYS A 141 7.43 -11.40 7.00
CA LYS A 141 7.77 -10.23 7.84
C LYS A 141 6.54 -9.37 8.17
N VAL A 142 5.69 -9.13 7.18
CA VAL A 142 4.47 -8.33 7.37
C VAL A 142 3.42 -9.16 8.10
N ALA A 143 3.22 -10.42 7.70
CA ALA A 143 2.23 -11.32 8.33
C ALA A 143 2.52 -11.61 9.81
N ALA A 144 3.80 -11.62 10.22
CA ALA A 144 4.17 -11.78 11.62
C ALA A 144 3.60 -10.66 12.52
N LEU A 145 3.40 -9.46 11.99
CA LEU A 145 2.80 -8.33 12.72
C LEU A 145 1.32 -8.57 13.05
N PHE A 146 0.63 -9.45 12.32
CA PHE A 146 -0.78 -9.73 12.54
C PHE A 146 -1.02 -10.92 13.47
N SER A 147 0.04 -11.54 14.00
CA SER A 147 -0.05 -12.81 14.73
C SER A 147 -0.43 -12.65 16.21
N ASP A 148 -0.22 -11.49 16.81
CA ASP A 148 -0.47 -11.25 18.24
C ASP A 148 -1.36 -10.02 18.49
N LEU A 149 -2.50 -9.97 17.81
CA LEU A 149 -3.49 -8.91 18.00
C LEU A 149 -4.46 -9.18 19.17
N GLU A 150 -4.40 -10.38 19.77
CA GLU A 150 -5.25 -10.76 20.91
C GLU A 150 -4.70 -10.23 22.25
N ASN A 151 -3.38 -10.25 22.43
CA ASN A 151 -2.75 -10.00 23.73
C ASN A 151 -2.19 -8.58 23.86
N VAL A 152 -2.95 -7.56 23.43
CA VAL A 152 -2.51 -6.17 23.60
C VAL A 152 -3.05 -5.59 24.90
N PRO A 153 -2.22 -4.90 25.71
CA PRO A 153 -2.70 -4.18 26.89
C PRO A 153 -3.75 -3.14 26.54
N THR A 154 -4.82 -3.08 27.33
CA THR A 154 -5.81 -2.02 27.21
C THR A 154 -5.20 -0.66 27.56
N ALA A 155 -5.58 0.34 26.77
CA ALA A 155 -5.16 1.71 26.88
C ALA A 155 -6.30 2.59 27.42
N GLU A 156 -5.95 3.62 28.19
CA GLU A 156 -6.94 4.61 28.65
C GLU A 156 -7.38 5.59 27.55
N GLN A 157 -6.66 5.66 26.42
CA GLN A 157 -6.92 6.58 25.31
C GLN A 157 -6.77 5.87 23.97
N SER A 158 -7.60 6.28 23.00
CA SER A 158 -7.51 5.87 21.61
C SER A 158 -7.50 7.10 20.68
N PRO A 159 -6.32 7.71 20.47
CA PRO A 159 -6.15 8.92 19.66
C PRO A 159 -6.07 8.58 18.16
N ILE A 160 -7.17 8.08 17.60
CA ILE A 160 -7.26 7.53 16.24
C ILE A 160 -7.08 8.61 15.18
N ILE A 161 -7.71 9.78 15.33
CA ILE A 161 -7.56 10.92 14.40
C ILE A 161 -6.10 11.36 14.35
N GLU A 162 -5.44 11.42 15.50
CA GLU A 162 -4.02 11.75 15.61
C GLU A 162 -3.15 10.67 14.97
N GLY A 163 -3.48 9.39 15.16
CA GLY A 163 -2.82 8.26 14.50
C GLY A 163 -2.93 8.34 12.97
N ILE A 164 -4.14 8.58 12.44
CA ILE A 164 -4.37 8.77 11.01
C ILE A 164 -3.58 9.98 10.50
N LYS A 165 -3.57 11.09 11.24
CA LYS A 165 -2.80 12.28 10.88
C LYS A 165 -1.31 11.97 10.82
N TYR A 166 -0.76 11.29 11.82
CA TYR A 166 0.64 10.91 11.83
C TYR A 166 0.98 10.02 10.62
N VAL A 167 0.21 8.96 10.40
CA VAL A 167 0.43 8.05 9.27
C VAL A 167 0.32 8.80 7.94
N SER A 168 -0.62 9.73 7.82
CA SER A 168 -0.77 10.53 6.61
C SER A 168 0.48 11.37 6.30
N ILE A 169 1.11 11.93 7.33
CA ILE A 169 2.34 12.71 7.21
C ILE A 169 3.52 11.80 6.83
N ASP A 170 3.71 10.72 7.59
CA ASP A 170 4.86 9.81 7.44
C ASP A 170 4.80 9.03 6.12
N ALA A 171 3.64 8.50 5.77
CA ALA A 171 3.47 7.64 4.61
C ALA A 171 3.22 8.41 3.30
N PHE A 172 2.51 9.54 3.32
CA PHE A 172 1.89 10.07 2.09
C PHE A 172 2.35 11.45 1.64
N VAL A 173 2.66 12.37 2.56
CA VAL A 173 2.96 13.79 2.21
C VAL A 173 4.12 13.91 1.23
N SER A 174 5.22 13.19 1.46
CA SER A 174 6.40 13.20 0.58
C SER A 174 6.42 12.05 -0.44
N SER A 175 5.37 11.22 -0.46
CA SER A 175 5.35 10.01 -1.27
C SER A 175 5.07 10.30 -2.74
N LYS A 176 5.92 9.73 -3.60
CA LYS A 176 5.79 9.74 -5.07
C LYS A 176 5.07 8.48 -5.60
N ALA A 177 4.39 7.74 -4.73
CA ALA A 177 3.65 6.56 -5.12
C ALA A 177 2.56 6.91 -6.15
N SER A 178 2.33 6.02 -7.12
CA SER A 178 1.27 6.19 -8.13
C SER A 178 -0.14 6.10 -7.56
N SER A 179 -0.30 5.37 -6.46
CA SER A 179 -1.53 5.30 -5.69
C SER A 179 -1.19 5.16 -4.21
N LYS A 180 -2.04 5.74 -3.36
CA LYS A 180 -1.87 5.77 -1.91
C LYS A 180 -3.13 5.24 -1.27
N GLU A 181 -2.98 4.28 -0.37
CA GLU A 181 -4.08 3.64 0.34
C GLU A 181 -3.76 3.63 1.84
N LEU A 182 -4.77 3.93 2.66
CA LEU A 182 -4.74 3.81 4.10
C LEU A 182 -5.79 2.78 4.53
N ILE A 183 -5.33 1.72 5.19
CA ILE A 183 -6.20 0.74 5.84
C ILE A 183 -6.18 1.03 7.34
N VAL A 184 -7.33 1.34 7.93
CA VAL A 184 -7.48 1.58 9.37
C VAL A 184 -8.23 0.41 9.98
N VAL A 185 -7.56 -0.32 10.88
CA VAL A 185 -8.14 -1.41 11.67
C VAL A 185 -8.43 -0.86 13.06
N SER A 186 -9.70 -0.56 13.36
CA SER A 186 -10.09 0.03 14.65
C SER A 186 -11.60 -0.08 14.86
N ASP A 187 -12.04 0.00 16.11
CA ASP A 187 -13.47 0.21 16.41
C ASP A 187 -13.93 1.64 16.14
N LEU A 188 -12.97 2.51 15.80
CA LEU A 188 -13.13 3.90 15.45
C LEU A 188 -13.70 4.75 16.61
N LEU A 189 -13.69 4.26 17.84
CA LEU A 189 -14.15 5.01 19.01
C LEU A 189 -13.06 5.94 19.52
N GLN A 190 -12.87 7.07 18.81
CA GLN A 190 -11.97 8.15 19.22
C GLN A 190 -12.13 8.49 20.71
N HIS A 191 -11.00 8.50 21.41
CA HIS A 191 -10.90 8.98 22.78
C HIS A 191 -9.54 9.62 23.05
N SER A 192 -9.49 10.95 23.02
CA SER A 192 -8.30 11.72 23.34
C SER A 192 -8.67 13.11 23.88
N SER A 193 -7.66 13.93 24.19
CA SER A 193 -7.85 15.34 24.54
C SER A 193 -8.37 16.18 23.38
N LEU A 194 -8.18 15.74 22.13
CA LEU A 194 -8.68 16.42 20.94
C LEU A 194 -10.20 16.27 20.80
N PHE A 195 -10.69 15.03 20.93
CA PHE A 195 -12.10 14.69 20.75
C PHE A 195 -12.42 13.33 21.37
N SER A 196 -13.68 13.10 21.71
CA SER A 196 -14.13 11.85 22.31
C SER A 196 -15.57 11.49 21.90
N HIS A 197 -15.73 10.30 21.31
CA HIS A 197 -17.06 9.75 20.97
C HIS A 197 -17.88 9.34 22.19
N TYR A 198 -17.26 9.21 23.36
CA TYR A 198 -17.92 8.85 24.61
C TYR A 198 -18.73 10.01 25.21
N THR A 199 -18.70 11.19 24.58
CA THR A 199 -19.50 12.34 24.99
C THR A 199 -20.90 12.28 24.38
N SER A 200 -21.94 12.55 25.18
CA SER A 200 -23.35 12.31 24.78
C SER A 200 -23.90 13.26 23.70
N SER A 201 -23.15 14.27 23.27
CA SER A 201 -23.64 15.38 22.45
C SER A 201 -22.94 15.58 21.11
N TYR A 202 -22.03 14.69 20.68
CA TYR A 202 -21.28 14.91 19.43
C TYR A 202 -22.19 14.83 18.20
N SER A 203 -21.86 15.60 17.15
CA SER A 203 -22.55 15.59 15.84
C SER A 203 -21.76 14.79 14.80
N GLU A 204 -22.43 14.22 13.79
CA GLU A 204 -21.76 13.70 12.59
C GLU A 204 -21.03 14.79 11.80
N ASN A 205 -21.44 16.04 11.97
CA ASN A 205 -20.83 17.22 11.37
C ASN A 205 -19.84 17.91 12.31
N GLU A 206 -19.46 17.27 13.43
CA GLU A 206 -18.56 17.85 14.42
C GLU A 206 -17.23 18.30 13.80
N VAL A 207 -16.72 17.54 12.82
CA VAL A 207 -15.52 17.91 12.05
C VAL A 207 -15.67 19.30 11.41
N SER A 208 -16.86 19.63 10.90
CA SER A 208 -17.17 20.93 10.29
C SER A 208 -17.50 22.03 11.29
N LEU A 209 -17.74 21.71 12.57
CA LEU A 209 -18.21 22.67 13.57
C LEU A 209 -17.12 22.99 14.60
N ASN A 210 -16.28 22.01 14.92
CA ASN A 210 -15.27 22.10 15.95
C ASN A 210 -13.93 22.61 15.37
N SER A 211 -13.50 23.79 15.82
CA SER A 211 -12.26 24.42 15.35
C SER A 211 -11.00 23.59 15.63
N ASN A 212 -10.97 22.84 16.73
CA ASN A 212 -9.83 22.01 17.10
C ASN A 212 -9.71 20.79 16.19
N LEU A 213 -10.84 20.19 15.80
CA LEU A 213 -10.86 19.12 14.80
C LEU A 213 -10.43 19.63 13.42
N LYS A 214 -10.93 20.79 12.99
CA LYS A 214 -10.54 21.39 11.70
C LYS A 214 -9.05 21.65 11.58
N SER A 215 -8.41 22.16 12.63
CA SER A 215 -6.96 22.39 12.64
C SER A 215 -6.14 21.10 12.77
N SER A 216 -6.80 20.00 13.13
CA SER A 216 -6.19 18.69 13.37
C SER A 216 -6.52 17.66 12.29
N LEU A 217 -7.03 18.09 11.13
CA LEU A 217 -7.32 17.19 10.02
C LEU A 217 -6.04 16.47 9.52
N PRO A 218 -6.14 15.17 9.18
CA PRO A 218 -5.13 14.43 8.44
C PRO A 218 -4.84 14.98 7.03
N TYR A 219 -3.72 14.57 6.43
CA TYR A 219 -3.29 14.93 5.07
C TYR A 219 -3.57 13.78 4.10
N LEU A 220 -4.80 13.65 3.62
CA LEU A 220 -5.26 12.49 2.82
C LEU A 220 -5.43 12.80 1.33
N ASP A 221 -4.74 13.82 0.81
CA ASP A 221 -4.78 14.19 -0.60
C ASP A 221 -4.44 12.98 -1.52
N ALA A 222 -5.41 12.60 -2.34
CA ALA A 222 -5.34 11.45 -3.24
C ALA A 222 -5.01 10.12 -2.52
N VAL A 223 -5.50 9.97 -1.28
CA VAL A 223 -5.42 8.74 -0.49
C VAL A 223 -6.79 8.08 -0.46
N SER A 224 -6.87 6.82 -0.87
CA SER A 224 -8.03 5.98 -0.59
C SER A 224 -7.97 5.45 0.83
N VAL A 225 -9.11 5.43 1.52
CA VAL A 225 -9.21 4.97 2.91
C VAL A 225 -10.16 3.78 2.98
N LYS A 226 -9.68 2.69 3.55
CA LYS A 226 -10.48 1.51 3.89
C LYS A 226 -10.55 1.38 5.41
N PHE A 227 -11.76 1.27 5.94
CA PHE A 227 -11.98 0.98 7.36
C PHE A 227 -12.26 -0.51 7.53
N MET A 228 -11.43 -1.20 8.32
CA MET A 228 -11.76 -2.49 8.93
C MET A 228 -12.36 -2.20 10.31
N TYR A 229 -13.68 -2.03 10.31
CA TYR A 229 -14.47 -1.52 11.42
C TYR A 229 -14.72 -2.61 12.46
N LEU A 230 -14.04 -2.53 13.61
CA LEU A 230 -14.19 -3.49 14.71
C LEU A 230 -15.49 -3.25 15.47
N VAL A 231 -16.40 -4.21 15.46
CA VAL A 231 -17.67 -4.10 16.20
C VAL A 231 -17.44 -4.43 17.66
N ARG A 232 -17.82 -3.50 18.55
CA ARG A 232 -17.76 -3.67 20.01
C ARG A 232 -19.19 -3.77 20.55
N PRO A 233 -19.67 -4.97 20.95
CA PRO A 233 -21.03 -5.14 21.45
C PRO A 233 -21.40 -4.21 22.61
N ALA A 234 -20.44 -3.92 23.50
CA ALA A 234 -20.63 -3.01 24.64
C ALA A 234 -20.81 -1.53 24.26
N TYR A 235 -20.40 -1.14 23.05
CA TYR A 235 -20.44 0.24 22.55
C TYR A 235 -21.32 0.39 21.30
N ARG A 236 -22.24 -0.55 21.07
CA ARG A 236 -23.13 -0.53 19.89
C ARG A 236 -23.97 0.75 19.78
N GLN A 237 -24.31 1.37 20.91
CA GLN A 237 -25.00 2.67 20.99
C GLN A 237 -24.17 3.83 20.44
N LEU A 238 -22.84 3.74 20.46
CA LEU A 238 -21.93 4.72 19.88
C LEU A 238 -21.65 4.38 18.42
N GLN A 239 -21.49 3.09 18.09
CA GLN A 239 -21.20 2.57 16.76
C GLN A 239 -22.42 2.51 15.83
N THR A 240 -23.08 3.65 15.63
CA THR A 240 -24.26 3.81 14.78
C THR A 240 -23.91 4.29 13.37
N ASN A 241 -24.87 4.38 12.45
CA ASN A 241 -24.65 4.97 11.12
C ASN A 241 -24.09 6.40 11.21
N LYS A 242 -24.50 7.17 12.21
CA LYS A 242 -23.97 8.51 12.51
C LYS A 242 -22.46 8.51 12.72
N HIS A 243 -21.95 7.47 13.37
CA HIS A 243 -20.51 7.30 13.62
C HIS A 243 -19.75 7.05 12.32
N ILE A 244 -20.27 6.21 11.41
CA ILE A 244 -19.66 6.00 10.10
C ILE A 244 -19.65 7.29 9.29
N VAL A 245 -20.73 8.07 9.32
CA VAL A 245 -20.81 9.38 8.64
C VAL A 245 -19.81 10.39 9.20
N PHE A 246 -19.55 10.38 10.52
CA PHE A 246 -18.49 11.20 11.11
C PHE A 246 -17.12 10.90 10.49
N TRP A 247 -16.76 9.62 10.34
CA TRP A 247 -15.48 9.21 9.77
C TRP A 247 -15.39 9.48 8.26
N ASP A 248 -16.47 9.28 7.50
CA ASP A 248 -16.53 9.68 6.09
C ASP A 248 -16.34 11.21 5.93
N ASN A 249 -16.99 12.00 6.78
CA ASN A 249 -16.81 13.45 6.81
C ASN A 249 -15.35 13.86 7.13
N LEU A 250 -14.72 13.20 8.10
CA LEU A 250 -13.30 13.44 8.44
C LEU A 250 -12.40 13.19 7.22
N VAL A 251 -12.57 12.04 6.56
CA VAL A 251 -11.76 11.66 5.38
C VAL A 251 -11.99 12.63 4.22
N ARG A 252 -13.24 12.99 3.93
CA ARG A 252 -13.58 13.94 2.85
C ARG A 252 -13.02 15.33 3.10
N GLN A 253 -13.12 15.84 4.34
CA GLN A 253 -12.55 17.14 4.70
C GLN A 253 -11.02 17.14 4.68
N SER A 254 -10.41 15.96 4.78
CA SER A 254 -8.97 15.74 4.63
C SER A 254 -8.55 15.47 3.17
N HIS A 255 -9.45 15.67 2.19
CA HIS A 255 -9.24 15.42 0.76
C HIS A 255 -8.97 13.96 0.36
N GLY A 256 -9.30 13.02 1.25
CA GLY A 256 -9.29 11.58 0.97
C GLY A 256 -10.65 11.07 0.48
N VAL A 257 -10.69 9.79 0.13
CA VAL A 257 -11.92 9.09 -0.28
C VAL A 257 -12.05 7.80 0.51
N VAL A 258 -13.20 7.59 1.15
CA VAL A 258 -13.53 6.28 1.74
C VAL A 258 -13.94 5.34 0.61
N GLU A 259 -13.16 4.28 0.40
CA GLU A 259 -13.44 3.26 -0.61
C GLU A 259 -14.31 2.13 -0.05
N ASP A 260 -14.07 1.73 1.20
CA ASP A 260 -14.74 0.58 1.79
C ASP A 260 -14.82 0.68 3.32
N VAL A 261 -15.89 0.13 3.89
CA VAL A 261 -16.11 -0.02 5.33
C VAL A 261 -16.50 -1.46 5.58
N GLU A 262 -15.52 -2.26 5.98
CA GLU A 262 -15.66 -3.69 6.21
C GLU A 262 -15.91 -3.95 7.70
N MET A 263 -17.10 -4.49 8.02
CA MET A 263 -17.47 -4.78 9.41
C MET A 263 -16.80 -6.06 9.91
N VAL A 264 -16.03 -5.96 10.99
CA VAL A 264 -15.32 -7.06 11.64
C VAL A 264 -16.05 -7.40 12.95
N LYS A 265 -16.72 -8.55 12.97
CA LYS A 265 -17.59 -8.99 14.08
C LYS A 265 -16.95 -10.10 14.89
#